data_AF-A0A821XMK3-F1
#
_entry.id   AF-A0A821XMK3-F1
#
_cell.length_a   1.000
_cell.length_b   1.000
_cell.length_c   1.000
_cell.angle_alpha   90.00
_cell.angle_beta   90.00
_cell.angle_gamma   90.00
#
_symmetry.space_group_name_H-M   'P 1'
#
loop_
_entity.id
_entity.type
_entity.pdbx_description
1 polymer ?
#
loop_
_entity_poly.entity_id
_entity_poly.type
_entity_poly.pdbx_seq_one_letter_code
_entity_poly.pdbx_strand_id
1 'polypeptide(L)'
;MIEQLFVLLLVGFSYPIRAISKDDLLVVAVATDETDGYHRFIRSLNIYGYKYEIYGLGQPWKGGNIKYTSGGGQKINILRENLVRYKDDKTKLILFSDAYDVIFTQSPEVLLDKFEKLKPARVVFGAEDFCWPDQNLQYDYPLVESNEKRFLNSGGFIGYASDIYEIISSKENIDDDEDDQLFYTKIFLDETTRTKWSIVLDKRADIFMNLNGAADEIELPVRNDEIYVYNSWTDSNPIVIHGNGPAKRTLNYLSNYIARVWSPTSGCLQCKENVIDLTKIENQQQWPLVYIAIFIEYPTPFLREYFEKILNLNYPKQRLAIFIHNQ
;
A
#
# COMPACT_ATOMS: atom_id res chain seq x y z
N MET A 1 -70.37 -11.76 -26.42
CA MET A 1 -69.34 -10.79 -26.04
C MET A 1 -68.26 -11.55 -25.29
N ILE A 2 -67.15 -11.86 -25.95
CA ILE A 2 -65.99 -12.49 -25.32
C ILE A 2 -64.90 -11.42 -25.35
N GLU A 3 -64.54 -10.91 -24.18
CA GLU A 3 -63.44 -9.96 -24.00
C GLU A 3 -62.11 -10.66 -24.26
N GLN A 4 -61.31 -10.11 -25.17
CA GLN A 4 -59.92 -10.52 -25.37
C GLN A 4 -59.02 -9.67 -24.46
N LEU A 5 -58.43 -10.32 -23.47
CA LEU A 5 -57.43 -9.75 -22.58
C LEU A 5 -56.07 -9.72 -23.31
N PHE A 6 -55.58 -8.53 -23.65
CA PHE A 6 -54.22 -8.34 -24.17
C PHE A 6 -53.22 -8.37 -23.00
N VAL A 7 -52.40 -9.43 -22.93
CA VAL A 7 -51.25 -9.49 -22.01
C VAL A 7 -50.04 -8.88 -22.72
N LEU A 8 -49.62 -7.69 -22.27
CA LEU A 8 -48.34 -7.10 -22.67
C LEU A 8 -47.20 -7.87 -21.97
N LEU A 9 -46.46 -8.67 -22.72
CA LEU A 9 -45.18 -9.24 -22.30
C LEU A 9 -44.11 -8.15 -22.37
N LEU A 10 -43.80 -7.54 -21.22
CA LEU A 10 -42.60 -6.73 -21.03
C LEU A 10 -41.39 -7.66 -21.05
N VAL A 11 -40.77 -7.80 -22.21
CA VAL A 11 -39.45 -8.44 -22.35
C VAL A 11 -38.42 -7.45 -21.80
N GLY A 12 -38.10 -7.57 -20.52
CA GLY A 12 -36.97 -6.88 -19.92
C GLY A 12 -35.68 -7.39 -20.54
N PHE A 13 -35.02 -6.57 -21.34
CA PHE A 13 -33.62 -6.79 -21.72
C PHE A 13 -32.76 -6.60 -20.47
N SER A 14 -32.51 -7.68 -19.73
CA SER A 14 -31.41 -7.73 -18.77
C SER A 14 -30.11 -7.79 -19.55
N TYR A 15 -29.49 -6.61 -19.79
CA TYR A 15 -28.09 -6.59 -20.16
C TYR A 15 -27.31 -7.31 -19.05
N PRO A 16 -26.56 -8.38 -19.34
CA PRO A 16 -25.73 -9.01 -18.32
C PRO A 16 -24.72 -7.97 -17.85
N ILE A 17 -24.84 -7.57 -16.59
CA ILE A 17 -23.81 -6.77 -15.91
C ILE A 17 -22.55 -7.64 -15.92
N ARG A 18 -21.57 -7.27 -16.73
CA ARG A 18 -20.26 -7.95 -16.73
C ARG A 18 -19.67 -7.79 -15.32
N ALA A 19 -19.51 -8.90 -14.61
CA ALA A 19 -18.77 -8.91 -13.36
C ALA A 19 -17.32 -8.47 -13.65
N ILE A 20 -16.78 -7.60 -12.80
CA ILE A 20 -15.41 -7.11 -12.97
C ILE A 20 -14.44 -8.28 -12.78
N SER A 21 -13.57 -8.49 -13.76
CA SER A 21 -12.54 -9.52 -13.67
C SER A 21 -11.29 -8.97 -12.99
N LYS A 22 -10.59 -9.81 -12.22
CA LYS A 22 -9.25 -9.47 -11.72
C LYS A 22 -8.24 -9.16 -12.82
N ASP A 23 -8.47 -9.63 -14.05
CA ASP A 23 -7.64 -9.29 -15.20
C ASP A 23 -7.78 -7.82 -15.63
N ASP A 24 -8.94 -7.22 -15.31
CA ASP A 24 -9.22 -5.81 -15.57
C ASP A 24 -8.60 -4.90 -14.49
N LEU A 25 -8.17 -5.44 -13.35
CA LEU A 25 -7.49 -4.69 -12.28
C LEU A 25 -5.98 -4.57 -12.54
N LEU A 26 -5.43 -3.40 -12.25
CA LEU A 26 -4.00 -3.14 -12.18
C LEU A 26 -3.68 -2.27 -10.95
N VAL A 27 -2.75 -2.72 -10.12
CA VAL A 27 -2.18 -1.88 -9.05
C VAL A 27 -1.08 -1.02 -9.65
N VAL A 28 -1.07 0.27 -9.34
CA VAL A 28 0.02 1.17 -9.74
C VAL A 28 0.55 1.89 -8.51
N ALA A 29 1.86 2.08 -8.45
CA ALA A 29 2.50 2.83 -7.38
C ALA A 29 3.66 3.65 -7.94
N VAL A 30 4.02 4.71 -7.21
CA VAL A 30 5.20 5.53 -7.52
C VAL A 30 6.29 5.21 -6.50
N ALA A 31 7.47 4.85 -7.00
CA ALA A 31 8.68 4.63 -6.22
C ALA A 31 9.89 5.08 -7.03
N THR A 32 10.79 5.85 -6.43
CA THR A 32 12.03 6.30 -7.06
C THR A 32 13.18 5.32 -6.85
N ASP A 33 13.14 4.56 -5.74
CA ASP A 33 14.23 3.69 -5.29
C ASP A 33 13.69 2.38 -4.70
N GLU A 34 14.52 1.33 -4.75
CA GLU A 34 14.20 0.02 -4.18
C GLU A 34 14.61 -0.04 -2.69
N THR A 35 13.74 0.47 -1.83
CA THR A 35 13.91 0.44 -0.36
C THR A 35 13.37 -0.86 0.27
N ASP A 36 13.68 -1.13 1.54
CA ASP A 36 13.06 -2.24 2.28
C ASP A 36 11.52 -2.13 2.32
N GLY A 37 11.00 -0.90 2.42
CA GLY A 37 9.57 -0.62 2.36
C GLY A 37 8.97 -0.98 1.00
N TYR A 38 9.67 -0.64 -0.09
CA TYR A 38 9.31 -1.04 -1.45
C TYR A 38 9.30 -2.57 -1.60
N HIS A 39 10.35 -3.28 -1.18
CA HIS A 39 10.40 -4.73 -1.29
C HIS A 39 9.30 -5.41 -0.46
N ARG A 40 8.97 -4.87 0.72
CA ARG A 40 7.84 -5.34 1.53
C ARG A 40 6.51 -5.17 0.81
N PHE A 41 6.28 -4.02 0.17
CA PHE A 41 5.10 -3.76 -0.65
C PHE A 41 4.99 -4.75 -1.81
N ILE A 42 6.06 -4.90 -2.61
CA ILE A 42 6.12 -5.85 -3.73
C ILE A 42 5.89 -7.28 -3.29
N ARG A 43 6.51 -7.69 -2.17
CA ARG A 43 6.30 -9.03 -1.59
C ARG A 43 4.81 -9.25 -1.28
N SER A 44 4.14 -8.29 -0.66
CA SER A 44 2.72 -8.41 -0.33
C SER A 44 1.84 -8.55 -1.58
N LEU A 45 2.10 -7.75 -2.63
CA LEU A 45 1.38 -7.87 -3.91
C LEU A 45 1.55 -9.25 -4.55
N ASN A 46 2.78 -9.78 -4.56
CA ASN A 46 3.08 -11.10 -5.10
C ASN A 46 2.37 -12.22 -4.32
N ILE A 47 2.32 -12.13 -2.99
CA ILE A 47 1.67 -13.11 -2.12
C ILE A 47 0.17 -13.25 -2.41
N TYR A 48 -0.49 -12.12 -2.68
CA TYR A 48 -1.93 -12.08 -2.93
C TYR A 48 -2.28 -12.13 -4.43
N GLY A 49 -1.28 -12.17 -5.32
CA GLY A 49 -1.49 -12.36 -6.75
C GLY A 49 -1.97 -11.12 -7.51
N TYR A 50 -1.54 -9.93 -7.09
CA TYR A 50 -1.83 -8.69 -7.82
C TYR A 50 -0.94 -8.53 -9.04
N LYS A 51 -1.53 -8.06 -10.16
CA LYS A 51 -0.77 -7.45 -11.26
C LYS A 51 -0.45 -6.01 -10.88
N TYR A 52 0.79 -5.59 -11.05
CA TYR A 52 1.22 -4.25 -10.70
C TYR A 52 2.22 -3.64 -11.68
N GLU A 53 2.27 -2.31 -11.69
CA GLU A 53 3.29 -1.53 -12.37
C GLU A 53 3.84 -0.45 -11.41
N ILE A 54 5.16 -0.32 -11.39
CA ILE A 54 5.86 0.67 -10.57
C ILE A 54 6.41 1.75 -11.49
N TYR A 55 6.05 2.99 -11.21
CA TYR A 55 6.49 4.15 -11.99
C TYR A 55 7.51 4.98 -11.20
N GLY A 56 8.42 5.64 -11.94
CA GLY A 56 9.39 6.57 -11.36
C GLY A 56 10.72 5.95 -10.91
N LEU A 57 10.93 4.63 -11.04
CA LEU A 57 12.17 3.98 -10.59
C LEU A 57 13.40 4.58 -11.30
N GLY A 58 14.41 4.93 -10.51
CA GLY A 58 15.64 5.57 -10.98
C GLY A 58 15.50 7.06 -11.31
N GLN A 59 14.30 7.64 -11.17
CA GLN A 59 14.11 9.08 -11.33
C GLN A 59 14.39 9.82 -10.01
N PRO A 60 15.02 11.00 -10.04
CA PRO A 60 15.18 11.81 -8.84
C PRO A 60 13.84 12.23 -8.24
N TRP A 61 13.70 12.08 -6.93
CA TRP A 61 12.55 12.61 -6.20
C TRP A 61 12.62 14.14 -6.12
N LYS A 62 11.60 14.80 -6.66
CA LYS A 62 11.38 16.26 -6.67
C LYS A 62 10.15 16.67 -5.87
N GLY A 63 9.39 15.71 -5.33
CA GLY A 63 8.13 15.98 -4.64
C GLY A 63 8.23 16.60 -3.24
N GLY A 64 9.30 17.34 -2.96
CA GLY A 64 9.52 17.96 -1.64
C GLY A 64 9.85 16.96 -0.54
N ASN A 65 9.89 17.44 0.71
CA ASN A 65 10.21 16.59 1.87
C ASN A 65 8.94 16.12 2.58
N ILE A 66 8.24 15.16 1.95
CA ILE A 66 6.96 14.60 2.41
C ILE A 66 6.97 13.98 3.81
N LYS A 67 8.15 13.82 4.43
CA LYS A 67 8.29 13.39 5.83
C LYS A 67 7.97 14.50 6.82
N TYR A 68 8.21 15.76 6.44
CA TYR A 68 8.12 16.91 7.34
C TYR A 68 7.15 17.99 6.85
N THR A 69 6.87 18.05 5.55
CA THR A 69 6.00 19.06 4.93
C THR A 69 5.06 18.43 3.92
N SER A 70 4.12 19.22 3.43
CA SER A 70 3.34 18.92 2.23
C SER A 70 4.21 18.68 0.99
N GLY A 71 3.67 17.96 0.00
CA GLY A 71 4.33 17.69 -1.27
C GLY A 71 3.76 16.48 -2.00
N GLY A 72 4.53 15.93 -2.93
CA GLY A 72 4.17 14.70 -3.64
C GLY A 72 3.44 14.88 -4.97
N GLY A 73 3.27 16.11 -5.47
CA GLY A 73 2.69 16.43 -6.78
C GLY A 73 3.38 15.70 -7.94
N GLN A 74 4.68 15.41 -7.80
CA GLN A 74 5.43 14.58 -8.74
C GLN A 74 4.76 13.21 -8.99
N LYS A 75 4.12 12.62 -7.97
CA LYS A 75 3.37 11.35 -8.13
C LYS A 75 2.24 11.51 -9.13
N ILE A 76 1.51 12.63 -9.07
CA ILE A 76 0.41 12.92 -10.01
C ILE A 76 0.95 13.10 -11.43
N ASN A 77 2.06 13.81 -11.60
CA ASN A 77 2.71 13.99 -12.90
C ASN A 77 3.15 12.65 -13.50
N ILE A 78 3.82 11.81 -12.71
CA ILE A 78 4.24 10.45 -13.12
C ILE A 78 3.03 9.58 -13.48
N LEU A 79 1.95 9.63 -12.67
CA LEU A 79 0.72 8.90 -12.97
C LEU A 79 0.09 9.38 -14.28
N ARG A 80 0.04 10.70 -14.52
CA ARG A 80 -0.53 11.28 -15.74
C ARG A 80 0.21 10.78 -16.98
N GLU A 81 1.54 10.81 -16.95
CA GLU A 81 2.39 10.33 -18.04
C GLU A 81 2.16 8.84 -18.36
N ASN A 82 2.01 8.02 -17.32
CA ASN A 82 1.92 6.56 -17.50
C ASN A 82 0.50 6.05 -17.78
N LEU A 83 -0.52 6.68 -17.19
CA LEU A 83 -1.92 6.26 -17.32
C LEU A 83 -2.61 6.77 -18.59
N VAL A 84 -1.98 7.65 -19.37
CA VAL A 84 -2.51 8.15 -20.66
C VAL A 84 -2.91 7.03 -21.61
N ARG A 85 -2.23 5.88 -21.56
CA ARG A 85 -2.55 4.70 -22.37
C ARG A 85 -3.91 4.07 -22.03
N TYR A 86 -4.46 4.36 -20.85
CA TYR A 86 -5.76 3.85 -20.39
C TYR A 86 -6.86 4.91 -20.37
N LYS A 87 -6.60 6.13 -20.89
CA LYS A 87 -7.54 7.27 -20.82
C LYS A 87 -8.94 6.96 -21.39
N ASP A 88 -9.00 6.12 -22.42
CA ASP A 88 -10.24 5.74 -23.11
C ASP A 88 -10.78 4.38 -22.65
N ASP A 89 -10.08 3.68 -21.74
CA ASP A 89 -10.51 2.38 -21.23
C ASP A 89 -11.55 2.54 -20.11
N LYS A 90 -12.81 2.27 -20.44
CA LYS A 90 -13.95 2.37 -19.53
C LYS A 90 -14.11 1.15 -18.62
N THR A 91 -13.31 0.11 -18.79
CA THR A 91 -13.43 -1.18 -18.08
C THR A 91 -12.27 -1.48 -17.16
N LYS A 92 -11.06 -1.03 -17.51
CA LYS A 92 -9.87 -1.20 -16.68
C LYS A 92 -10.05 -0.50 -15.34
N LEU A 93 -9.74 -1.20 -14.26
CA LEU A 93 -9.62 -0.61 -12.93
C LEU A 93 -8.16 -0.36 -12.60
N ILE A 94 -7.88 0.82 -12.07
CA ILE A 94 -6.58 1.18 -11.50
C ILE A 94 -6.77 1.34 -10.00
N LEU A 95 -5.95 0.63 -9.23
CA LEU A 95 -5.74 0.92 -7.81
C LEU A 95 -4.38 1.60 -7.67
N PHE A 96 -4.38 2.88 -7.34
CA PHE A 96 -3.18 3.57 -6.92
C PHE A 96 -2.92 3.34 -5.43
N SER A 97 -1.65 3.15 -5.07
CA SER A 97 -1.22 3.25 -3.68
C SER A 97 0.20 3.82 -3.59
N ASP A 98 0.52 4.45 -2.46
CA ASP A 98 1.91 4.67 -2.07
C ASP A 98 2.64 3.32 -1.92
N ALA A 99 3.96 3.32 -2.05
CA ALA A 99 4.75 2.08 -2.03
C ALA A 99 5.47 1.84 -0.70
N TYR A 100 6.21 2.83 -0.19
CA TYR A 100 7.21 2.59 0.87
C TYR A 100 6.62 2.19 2.23
N ASP A 101 5.38 2.58 2.49
CA ASP A 101 4.68 2.31 3.75
C ASP A 101 3.27 1.75 3.52
N VAL A 102 3.15 0.86 2.54
CA VAL A 102 1.91 0.15 2.27
C VAL A 102 2.14 -1.37 2.27
N ILE A 103 1.14 -2.11 2.77
CA ILE A 103 1.10 -3.58 2.74
C ILE A 103 -0.30 -4.02 2.31
N PHE A 104 -0.37 -4.97 1.37
CA PHE A 104 -1.60 -5.65 0.99
C PHE A 104 -1.83 -6.89 1.85
N THR A 105 -3.09 -7.18 2.19
CA THR A 105 -3.46 -8.24 3.15
C THR A 105 -4.50 -9.24 2.61
N GLN A 106 -5.07 -9.00 1.42
CA GLN A 106 -6.10 -9.85 0.82
C GLN A 106 -5.97 -9.91 -0.71
N SER A 107 -6.71 -10.80 -1.37
CA SER A 107 -6.62 -11.03 -2.81
C SER A 107 -7.38 -9.99 -3.67
N PRO A 108 -7.04 -9.86 -4.96
CA PRO A 108 -7.79 -9.03 -5.91
C PRO A 108 -9.30 -9.29 -5.92
N GLU A 109 -9.73 -10.55 -5.78
CA GLU A 109 -11.14 -10.91 -5.78
C GLU A 109 -11.89 -10.27 -4.61
N VAL A 110 -11.31 -10.33 -3.40
CA VAL A 110 -11.91 -9.68 -2.22
C VAL A 110 -11.96 -8.16 -2.38
N LEU A 111 -10.93 -7.57 -2.98
CA LEU A 111 -10.92 -6.13 -3.30
C LEU A 111 -12.05 -5.74 -4.25
N LEU A 112 -12.24 -6.49 -5.33
CA LEU A 112 -13.28 -6.23 -6.31
C LEU A 112 -14.68 -6.39 -5.69
N ASP A 113 -14.89 -7.40 -4.84
CA ASP A 113 -16.15 -7.58 -4.12
C ASP A 113 -16.48 -6.38 -3.22
N LYS A 114 -15.48 -5.77 -2.58
CA LYS A 114 -15.68 -4.57 -1.75
C LYS A 114 -15.91 -3.32 -2.58
N PHE A 115 -15.15 -3.14 -3.66
CA PHE A 115 -15.34 -2.03 -4.59
C PHE A 115 -16.75 -2.06 -5.22
N GLU A 116 -17.22 -3.24 -5.60
CA GLU A 116 -18.55 -3.44 -6.18
C GLU A 116 -19.69 -3.07 -5.21
N LYS A 117 -19.51 -3.29 -3.90
CA LYS A 117 -20.48 -2.90 -2.86
C LYS A 117 -20.61 -1.39 -2.69
N LEU A 118 -19.63 -0.62 -3.17
CA LEU A 118 -19.62 0.84 -3.12
C LEU A 118 -20.32 1.49 -4.32
N LYS A 119 -20.93 0.70 -5.21
CA LYS A 119 -21.76 1.23 -6.31
C LYS A 119 -22.83 2.21 -5.79
N PRO A 120 -23.08 3.34 -6.49
CA PRO A 120 -22.66 3.65 -7.85
C PRO A 120 -21.28 4.33 -7.97
N ALA A 121 -20.42 4.26 -6.95
CA ALA A 121 -19.08 4.85 -7.01
C ALA A 121 -18.29 4.40 -8.24
N ARG A 122 -17.57 5.35 -8.84
CA ARG A 122 -16.62 5.07 -9.94
C ARG A 122 -15.18 5.22 -9.49
N VAL A 123 -14.95 6.05 -8.48
CA VAL A 123 -13.65 6.26 -7.84
C VAL A 123 -13.86 6.28 -6.32
N VAL A 124 -13.04 5.53 -5.60
CA VAL A 124 -13.04 5.40 -4.15
C VAL A 124 -11.67 5.82 -3.64
N PHE A 125 -11.61 6.85 -2.81
CA PHE A 125 -10.38 7.22 -2.10
C PHE A 125 -10.37 6.62 -0.70
N GLY A 126 -9.18 6.34 -0.17
CA GLY A 126 -9.01 6.05 1.24
C GLY A 126 -9.47 7.23 2.10
N ALA A 127 -9.95 6.93 3.31
CA ALA A 127 -10.41 7.92 4.26
C ALA A 127 -9.54 7.91 5.53
N GLU A 128 -9.42 9.05 6.21
CA GLU A 128 -8.69 9.21 7.47
C GLU A 128 -9.41 10.15 8.45
N ASP A 129 -8.90 10.21 9.67
CA ASP A 129 -9.45 11.01 10.77
C ASP A 129 -9.05 12.49 10.72
N PHE A 130 -8.01 12.85 9.96
CA PHE A 130 -7.49 14.21 9.93
C PHE A 130 -7.76 14.92 8.60
N CYS A 131 -8.27 16.15 8.68
CA CYS A 131 -8.34 17.04 7.53
C CYS A 131 -6.96 17.68 7.32
N TRP A 132 -6.22 17.18 6.34
CA TRP A 132 -4.86 17.62 6.03
C TRP A 132 -4.71 17.86 4.50
N PRO A 133 -3.90 18.83 4.06
CA PRO A 133 -3.08 19.75 4.86
C PRO A 133 -3.83 20.99 5.39
N ASP A 134 -4.95 21.38 4.76
CA ASP A 134 -5.74 22.54 5.18
C ASP A 134 -6.92 22.12 6.05
N GLN A 135 -6.81 22.37 7.36
CA GLN A 135 -7.84 22.01 8.34
C GLN A 135 -9.14 22.79 8.17
N ASN A 136 -9.13 23.95 7.50
CA ASN A 136 -10.36 24.74 7.31
C ASN A 136 -11.33 24.06 6.35
N LEU A 137 -10.82 23.21 5.45
CA LEU A 137 -11.64 22.46 4.51
C LEU A 137 -12.56 21.43 5.19
N GLN A 138 -12.34 21.13 6.49
CA GLN A 138 -13.19 20.21 7.25
C GLN A 138 -14.67 20.63 7.27
N TYR A 139 -14.96 21.93 7.10
CA TYR A 139 -16.32 22.47 7.07
C TYR A 139 -17.05 22.18 5.75
N ASP A 140 -16.30 21.94 4.68
CA ASP A 140 -16.84 21.64 3.34
C ASP A 140 -17.05 20.13 3.13
N TYR A 141 -16.40 19.28 3.95
CA TYR A 141 -16.60 17.84 3.90
C TYR A 141 -18.04 17.46 4.30
N PRO A 142 -18.69 16.51 3.60
CA PRO A 142 -19.94 15.92 4.07
C PRO A 142 -19.81 15.37 5.49
N LEU A 143 -20.91 15.41 6.25
CA LEU A 143 -20.98 14.73 7.55
C LEU A 143 -21.00 13.22 7.34
N VAL A 144 -20.46 12.49 8.32
CA VAL A 144 -20.36 11.03 8.35
C VAL A 144 -20.83 10.53 9.72
N GLU A 145 -21.06 9.22 9.85
CA GLU A 145 -21.40 8.62 11.14
C GLU A 145 -20.23 8.76 12.14
N SER A 146 -20.50 8.67 13.44
CA SER A 146 -19.46 8.88 14.47
C SER A 146 -18.34 7.85 14.43
N ASN A 147 -18.60 6.67 13.85
CA ASN A 147 -17.61 5.61 13.68
C ASN A 147 -17.00 5.60 12.26
N GLU A 148 -17.25 6.61 11.43
CA GLU A 148 -16.75 6.71 10.06
C GLU A 148 -15.59 7.71 9.94
N LYS A 149 -14.64 7.38 9.06
CA LYS A 149 -13.55 8.26 8.62
C LYS A 149 -14.10 9.32 7.67
N ARG A 150 -13.80 10.59 7.93
CA ARG A 150 -14.45 11.72 7.24
C ARG A 150 -13.64 12.30 6.09
N PHE A 151 -12.31 12.28 6.19
CA PHE A 151 -11.45 13.09 5.32
C PHE A 151 -10.71 12.23 4.31
N LEU A 152 -10.34 12.80 3.16
CA LEU A 152 -9.68 12.08 2.07
C LEU A 152 -8.20 11.84 2.41
N ASN A 153 -7.69 10.65 2.08
CA ASN A 153 -6.25 10.35 2.02
C ASN A 153 -5.85 10.01 0.57
N SER A 154 -4.78 10.61 0.05
CA SER A 154 -4.32 10.40 -1.34
C SER A 154 -3.41 9.17 -1.53
N GLY A 155 -2.93 8.55 -0.44
CA GLY A 155 -2.01 7.41 -0.50
C GLY A 155 -2.65 6.09 -0.95
N GLY A 156 -3.97 6.08 -1.18
CA GLY A 156 -4.68 4.94 -1.76
C GLY A 156 -6.00 5.34 -2.39
N PHE A 157 -6.22 4.92 -3.64
CA PHE A 157 -7.52 5.05 -4.31
C PHE A 157 -7.70 3.98 -5.40
N ILE A 158 -8.94 3.63 -5.69
CA ILE A 158 -9.31 2.69 -6.76
C ILE A 158 -10.44 3.26 -7.61
N GLY A 159 -10.38 3.06 -8.92
CA GLY A 159 -11.45 3.49 -9.83
C GLY A 159 -11.21 3.09 -11.27
N TYR A 160 -12.16 3.42 -12.14
CA TYR A 160 -11.98 3.17 -13.57
C TYR A 160 -10.89 4.06 -14.15
N ALA A 161 -10.06 3.47 -15.01
CA ALA A 161 -8.87 4.10 -15.55
C ALA A 161 -9.17 5.41 -16.25
N SER A 162 -10.27 5.48 -17.02
CA SER A 162 -10.69 6.71 -17.67
C SER A 162 -11.06 7.83 -16.70
N ASP A 163 -11.72 7.52 -15.58
CA ASP A 163 -12.09 8.55 -14.59
C ASP A 163 -10.86 9.04 -13.84
N ILE A 164 -9.98 8.12 -13.42
CA ILE A 164 -8.72 8.46 -12.76
C ILE A 164 -7.88 9.36 -13.69
N TYR A 165 -7.78 9.02 -14.97
CA TYR A 165 -7.04 9.83 -15.93
C TYR A 165 -7.64 11.23 -16.12
N GLU A 166 -8.98 11.34 -16.20
CA GLU A 166 -9.66 12.65 -16.22
C GLU A 166 -9.40 13.47 -14.95
N ILE A 167 -9.41 12.84 -13.78
CA ILE A 167 -9.15 13.50 -12.49
C ILE A 167 -7.73 14.06 -12.44
N ILE A 168 -6.71 13.25 -12.70
CA ILE A 168 -5.30 13.68 -12.65
C ILE A 168 -4.94 14.65 -13.76
N SER A 169 -5.77 14.74 -14.81
CA SER A 169 -5.64 15.69 -15.93
C SER A 169 -6.59 16.89 -15.82
N SER A 170 -7.35 17.03 -14.73
CA SER A 170 -8.38 18.07 -14.58
C SER A 170 -7.82 19.48 -14.40
N LYS A 171 -6.53 19.60 -14.07
CA LYS A 171 -5.78 20.85 -14.03
C LYS A 171 -4.59 20.74 -14.97
N GLU A 172 -4.28 21.85 -15.65
CA GLU A 172 -3.21 21.89 -16.65
C GLU A 172 -1.84 21.55 -16.03
N ASN A 173 -1.55 22.05 -14.83
CA ASN A 173 -0.28 21.80 -14.13
C ASN A 173 -0.48 21.60 -12.62
N ILE A 174 0.37 20.77 -12.04
CA ILE A 174 0.66 20.64 -10.61
C ILE A 174 2.18 20.59 -10.50
N ASP A 175 2.78 21.47 -9.71
CA ASP A 175 4.23 21.46 -9.54
C ASP A 175 4.67 20.21 -8.78
N ASP A 176 5.89 19.73 -9.02
CA ASP A 176 6.34 18.46 -8.44
C ASP A 176 6.26 18.47 -6.90
N ASP A 177 6.53 19.61 -6.27
CA ASP A 177 6.52 19.81 -4.82
C ASP A 177 5.18 20.34 -4.25
N GLU A 178 4.15 20.52 -5.08
CA GLU A 178 2.80 20.78 -4.59
C GLU A 178 2.21 19.55 -3.90
N ASP A 179 1.20 19.78 -3.06
CA ASP A 179 0.60 18.73 -2.23
C ASP A 179 -0.40 17.87 -3.02
N ASP A 180 -0.12 16.58 -3.13
CA ASP A 180 -1.00 15.64 -3.83
C ASP A 180 -2.33 15.45 -3.08
N GLN A 181 -2.32 15.41 -1.75
CA GLN A 181 -3.54 15.28 -0.95
C GLN A 181 -4.46 16.50 -1.12
N LEU A 182 -3.92 17.73 -1.09
CA LEU A 182 -4.68 18.95 -1.32
C LEU A 182 -5.26 19.01 -2.73
N PHE A 183 -4.53 18.50 -3.73
CA PHE A 183 -5.03 18.38 -5.10
C PHE A 183 -6.32 17.55 -5.15
N TYR A 184 -6.29 16.33 -4.62
CA TYR A 184 -7.46 15.44 -4.62
C TYR A 184 -8.57 15.93 -3.69
N THR A 185 -8.23 16.49 -2.53
CA THR A 185 -9.20 17.09 -1.60
C THR A 185 -10.02 18.19 -2.27
N LYS A 186 -9.38 19.12 -3.01
CA LYS A 186 -10.10 20.17 -3.75
C LYS A 186 -11.05 19.61 -4.81
N ILE A 187 -10.67 18.52 -5.48
CA ILE A 187 -11.53 17.82 -6.45
C ILE A 187 -12.70 17.11 -5.77
N PHE A 188 -12.49 16.52 -4.59
CA PHE A 188 -13.56 15.85 -3.85
C PHE A 188 -14.55 16.84 -3.24
N LEU A 189 -14.08 18.02 -2.83
CA LEU A 189 -14.92 19.04 -2.20
C LEU A 189 -15.79 19.81 -3.20
N ASP A 190 -15.34 19.96 -4.44
CA ASP A 190 -16.18 20.51 -5.49
C ASP A 190 -17.30 19.52 -5.87
N GLU A 191 -18.54 19.93 -5.66
CA GLU A 191 -19.72 19.08 -5.87
C GLU A 191 -19.88 18.66 -7.34
N THR A 192 -19.48 19.53 -8.26
CA THR A 192 -19.56 19.27 -9.72
C THR A 192 -18.64 18.12 -10.09
N THR A 193 -17.36 18.20 -9.69
CA THR A 193 -16.38 17.14 -9.96
C THR A 193 -16.67 15.86 -9.17
N ARG A 194 -17.05 15.96 -7.89
CA ARG A 194 -17.42 14.80 -7.07
C ARG A 194 -18.58 14.02 -7.69
N THR A 195 -19.60 14.73 -8.18
CA THR A 195 -20.77 14.12 -8.83
C THR A 195 -20.39 13.55 -10.20
N LYS A 196 -19.66 14.32 -11.02
CA LYS A 196 -19.22 13.91 -12.36
C LYS A 196 -18.50 12.55 -12.34
N TRP A 197 -17.56 12.36 -11.42
CA TRP A 197 -16.78 11.14 -11.32
C TRP A 197 -17.28 10.18 -10.23
N SER A 198 -18.44 10.45 -9.64
CA SER A 198 -19.05 9.61 -8.59
C SER A 198 -18.01 9.21 -7.53
N ILE A 199 -17.28 10.21 -7.02
CA ILE A 199 -16.20 10.01 -6.05
C ILE A 199 -16.80 9.77 -4.68
N VAL A 200 -16.38 8.69 -4.02
CA VAL A 200 -16.70 8.40 -2.63
C VAL A 200 -15.43 8.18 -1.80
N LEU A 201 -15.57 8.28 -0.48
CA LEU A 201 -14.51 7.92 0.45
C LEU A 201 -14.82 6.54 1.05
N ASP A 202 -13.78 5.74 1.28
CA ASP A 202 -13.86 4.49 2.01
C ASP A 202 -13.94 4.75 3.52
N LYS A 203 -15.09 5.29 3.95
CA LYS A 203 -15.33 5.79 5.31
C LYS A 203 -15.21 4.73 6.40
N ARG A 204 -15.37 3.45 6.04
CA ARG A 204 -15.30 2.32 6.99
C ARG A 204 -13.96 1.60 6.93
N ALA A 205 -13.00 2.10 6.15
CA ALA A 205 -11.73 1.43 5.90
C ALA A 205 -11.92 -0.02 5.44
N ASP A 206 -12.89 -0.28 4.56
CA ASP A 206 -13.16 -1.61 4.02
C ASP A 206 -12.03 -2.03 3.07
N ILE A 207 -11.49 -1.09 2.30
CA ILE A 207 -10.41 -1.29 1.35
C ILE A 207 -9.11 -0.69 1.91
N PHE A 208 -9.11 0.58 2.30
CA PHE A 208 -7.92 1.35 2.70
C PHE A 208 -7.95 1.68 4.18
N MET A 209 -6.97 1.15 4.93
CA MET A 209 -6.75 1.50 6.33
C MET A 209 -5.56 2.44 6.46
N ASN A 210 -5.83 3.69 6.79
CA ASN A 210 -4.81 4.69 7.13
C ASN A 210 -4.55 4.64 8.64
N LEU A 211 -3.31 4.36 9.05
CA LEU A 211 -2.98 4.08 10.45
C LEU A 211 -2.78 5.33 11.32
N ASN A 212 -2.56 6.50 10.72
CA ASN A 212 -2.39 7.73 11.49
C ASN A 212 -3.70 8.10 12.21
N GLY A 213 -3.69 8.05 13.54
CA GLY A 213 -4.88 8.33 14.36
C GLY A 213 -5.79 7.13 14.61
N ALA A 214 -5.50 5.96 14.02
CA ALA A 214 -6.39 4.79 14.03
C ALA A 214 -5.63 3.48 14.35
N ALA A 215 -4.46 3.56 14.97
CA ALA A 215 -3.62 2.40 15.27
C ALA A 215 -4.24 1.47 16.33
N ASP A 216 -4.99 2.04 17.27
CA ASP A 216 -5.71 1.36 18.34
C ASP A 216 -7.00 0.66 17.86
N GLU A 217 -7.44 0.93 16.63
CA GLU A 217 -8.56 0.24 15.99
C GLU A 217 -8.16 -1.14 15.43
N ILE A 218 -6.86 -1.44 15.36
CA ILE A 218 -6.34 -2.63 14.69
C ILE A 218 -6.15 -3.80 15.65
N GLU A 219 -6.80 -4.89 15.29
CA GLU A 219 -6.60 -6.21 15.87
C GLU A 219 -5.98 -7.17 14.85
N LEU A 220 -5.26 -8.17 15.37
CA LEU A 220 -4.56 -9.18 14.58
C LEU A 220 -5.10 -10.60 14.87
N PRO A 221 -6.36 -10.90 14.52
CA PRO A 221 -6.92 -12.23 14.74
C PRO A 221 -6.20 -13.29 13.89
N VAL A 222 -6.08 -14.49 14.45
CA VAL A 222 -5.60 -15.69 13.75
C VAL A 222 -6.78 -16.41 13.11
N ARG A 223 -6.70 -16.72 11.82
CA ARG A 223 -7.65 -17.63 11.14
C ARG A 223 -6.87 -18.56 10.21
N ASN A 224 -7.14 -19.87 10.28
CA ASN A 224 -6.48 -20.86 9.40
C ASN A 224 -4.94 -20.74 9.35
N ASP A 225 -4.29 -20.53 10.51
CA ASP A 225 -2.84 -20.30 10.63
C ASP A 225 -2.33 -19.04 9.89
N GLU A 226 -3.19 -18.07 9.60
CA GLU A 226 -2.80 -16.77 9.05
C GLU A 226 -3.25 -15.63 9.98
N ILE A 227 -2.45 -14.57 10.03
CA ILE A 227 -2.77 -13.33 10.74
C ILE A 227 -3.50 -12.39 9.80
N TYR A 228 -4.70 -11.96 10.20
CA TYR A 228 -5.53 -11.02 9.47
C TYR A 228 -5.49 -9.64 10.13
N VAL A 229 -5.75 -8.59 9.37
CA VAL A 229 -5.99 -7.25 9.92
C VAL A 229 -7.48 -7.03 10.04
N TYR A 230 -7.93 -6.73 11.25
CA TYR A 230 -9.32 -6.41 11.55
C TYR A 230 -9.38 -5.02 12.17
N ASN A 231 -10.22 -4.14 11.61
CA ASN A 231 -10.57 -2.87 12.21
C ASN A 231 -11.80 -3.09 13.11
N SER A 232 -11.61 -3.02 14.43
CA SER A 232 -12.66 -3.23 15.43
C SER A 232 -13.59 -2.03 15.59
N TRP A 233 -13.18 -0.83 15.15
CA TRP A 233 -13.97 0.38 15.20
C TRP A 233 -15.07 0.41 14.14
N THR A 234 -14.75 -0.02 12.92
CA THR A 234 -15.66 -0.04 11.77
C THR A 234 -16.20 -1.43 11.44
N ASP A 235 -15.79 -2.47 12.18
CA ASP A 235 -16.10 -3.87 11.88
C ASP A 235 -15.75 -4.24 10.42
N SER A 236 -14.50 -3.96 10.04
CA SER A 236 -14.01 -4.17 8.68
C SER A 236 -12.71 -4.97 8.65
N ASN A 237 -12.38 -5.55 7.50
CA ASN A 237 -11.14 -6.33 7.30
C ASN A 237 -10.32 -5.67 6.19
N PRO A 238 -9.60 -4.57 6.44
CA PRO A 238 -8.98 -3.76 5.37
C PRO A 238 -7.99 -4.54 4.51
N ILE A 239 -7.83 -4.10 3.24
CA ILE A 239 -7.00 -4.75 2.23
C ILE A 239 -5.64 -4.05 2.08
N VAL A 240 -5.63 -2.72 2.09
CA VAL A 240 -4.47 -1.88 1.89
C VAL A 240 -4.18 -1.17 3.20
N ILE A 241 -3.08 -1.54 3.86
CA ILE A 241 -2.69 -0.97 5.15
C ILE A 241 -1.61 0.08 4.90
N HIS A 242 -1.93 1.34 5.17
CA HIS A 242 -1.09 2.49 4.90
C HIS A 242 -0.58 3.11 6.21
N GLY A 243 0.74 3.05 6.40
CA GLY A 243 1.44 3.66 7.54
C GLY A 243 1.62 5.18 7.40
N ASN A 244 0.58 5.90 7.01
CA ASN A 244 0.66 7.33 6.69
C ASN A 244 1.20 8.19 7.85
N GLY A 245 1.81 9.32 7.51
CA GLY A 245 2.38 10.26 8.48
C GLY A 245 3.32 9.60 9.51
N PRO A 246 3.08 9.76 10.83
CA PRO A 246 3.94 9.21 11.88
C PRO A 246 3.76 7.70 12.11
N ALA A 247 2.82 7.03 11.45
CA ALA A 247 2.46 5.64 11.72
C ALA A 247 3.41 4.58 11.09
N LYS A 248 4.54 5.00 10.50
CA LYS A 248 5.53 4.09 9.88
C LYS A 248 6.02 3.01 10.85
N ARG A 249 6.21 3.35 12.13
CA ARG A 249 6.63 2.38 13.17
C ARG A 249 5.54 1.38 13.51
N THR A 250 4.29 1.83 13.57
CA THR A 250 3.12 0.94 13.73
C THR A 250 3.04 -0.03 12.56
N LEU A 251 3.17 0.46 11.32
CA LEU A 251 3.21 -0.41 10.16
C LEU A 251 4.37 -1.41 10.22
N ASN A 252 5.57 -0.99 10.64
CA ASN A 252 6.69 -1.92 10.82
C ASN A 252 6.37 -3.03 11.84
N TYR A 253 5.70 -2.70 12.94
CA TYR A 253 5.22 -3.69 13.90
C TYR A 253 4.24 -4.69 13.25
N LEU A 254 3.19 -4.18 12.58
CA LEU A 254 2.20 -5.03 11.90
C LEU A 254 2.87 -5.91 10.83
N SER A 255 3.85 -5.37 10.12
CA SER A 255 4.57 -6.06 9.04
C SER A 255 5.36 -7.28 9.47
N ASN A 256 5.61 -7.46 10.77
CA ASN A 256 6.23 -8.68 11.27
C ASN A 256 5.28 -9.88 11.29
N TYR A 257 3.98 -9.67 11.05
CA TYR A 257 2.94 -10.68 11.18
C TYR A 257 2.11 -10.85 9.91
N ILE A 258 1.61 -9.74 9.37
CA ILE A 258 0.65 -9.74 8.26
C ILE A 258 1.32 -10.08 6.92
N ALA A 259 0.52 -10.30 5.87
CA ALA A 259 1.01 -10.68 4.54
C ALA A 259 1.92 -11.92 4.56
N ARG A 260 1.50 -12.95 5.33
CA ARG A 260 2.21 -14.23 5.49
C ARG A 260 3.69 -14.06 5.88
N VAL A 261 3.98 -13.12 6.78
CA VAL A 261 5.34 -12.98 7.33
C VAL A 261 5.56 -13.95 8.47
N TRP A 262 4.56 -14.14 9.34
CA TRP A 262 4.62 -15.06 10.47
C TRP A 262 3.31 -15.85 10.61
N SER A 263 3.40 -17.10 11.04
CA SER A 263 2.24 -17.90 11.46
C SER A 263 2.43 -18.57 12.83
N PRO A 264 1.34 -18.83 13.57
CA PRO A 264 1.39 -19.56 14.83
C PRO A 264 2.08 -20.92 14.74
N THR A 265 1.84 -21.69 13.68
CA THR A 265 2.42 -23.05 13.58
C THR A 265 3.83 -23.08 12.99
N SER A 266 4.13 -22.19 12.04
CA SER A 266 5.38 -22.24 11.26
C SER A 266 6.41 -21.18 11.64
N GLY A 267 6.04 -20.26 12.55
CA GLY A 267 6.88 -19.14 12.94
C GLY A 267 7.09 -18.15 11.78
N CYS A 268 8.29 -17.60 11.68
CA CYS A 268 8.62 -16.63 10.63
C CYS A 268 8.77 -17.34 9.27
N LEU A 269 7.81 -17.10 8.37
CA LEU A 269 7.80 -17.60 7.00
C LEU A 269 8.79 -16.81 6.13
N GLN A 270 8.80 -15.48 6.28
CA GLN A 270 9.69 -14.60 5.52
C GLN A 270 11.17 -14.86 5.82
N CYS A 271 11.52 -15.35 7.01
CA CYS A 271 12.90 -15.65 7.40
C CYS A 271 13.55 -16.76 6.57
N LYS A 272 12.76 -17.49 5.77
CA LYS A 272 13.22 -18.53 4.84
C LYS A 272 13.37 -18.01 3.41
N GLU A 273 12.97 -16.77 3.15
CA GLU A 273 13.04 -16.14 1.84
C GLU A 273 14.38 -15.41 1.65
N ASN A 274 14.87 -15.38 0.42
CA ASN A 274 16.10 -14.67 0.04
C ASN A 274 17.33 -14.99 0.90
N VAL A 275 17.37 -16.20 1.48
CA VAL A 275 18.49 -16.67 2.30
C VAL A 275 19.62 -17.21 1.43
N ILE A 276 20.87 -16.87 1.79
CA ILE A 276 22.05 -17.51 1.22
C ILE A 276 22.30 -18.80 2.00
N ASP A 277 21.92 -19.93 1.40
CA ASP A 277 22.17 -21.25 1.95
C ASP A 277 23.60 -21.69 1.66
N LEU A 278 24.52 -21.39 2.59
CA LEU A 278 25.94 -21.72 2.47
C LEU A 278 26.19 -23.22 2.33
N THR A 279 25.26 -24.08 2.77
CA THR A 279 25.39 -25.54 2.64
C THR A 279 25.29 -26.01 1.19
N LYS A 280 24.68 -25.19 0.32
CA LYS A 280 24.56 -25.44 -1.12
C LYS A 280 25.72 -24.87 -1.95
N ILE A 281 26.64 -24.13 -1.33
CA ILE A 281 27.80 -23.56 -2.00
C ILE A 281 29.02 -24.39 -1.61
N GLU A 282 29.31 -25.43 -2.40
CA GLU A 282 30.40 -26.37 -2.15
C GLU A 282 31.77 -25.68 -2.08
N ASN A 283 32.04 -24.76 -3.01
CA ASN A 283 33.28 -24.00 -3.02
C ASN A 283 33.21 -22.85 -2.01
N GLN A 284 33.83 -23.05 -0.85
CA GLN A 284 33.93 -22.05 0.21
C GLN A 284 34.55 -20.71 -0.20
N GLN A 285 35.33 -20.64 -1.29
CA GLN A 285 35.87 -19.37 -1.81
C GLN A 285 34.78 -18.47 -2.40
N GLN A 286 33.64 -19.04 -2.78
CA GLN A 286 32.47 -18.31 -3.29
C GLN A 286 31.55 -17.80 -2.17
N TRP A 287 31.79 -18.20 -0.92
CA TRP A 287 31.03 -17.67 0.21
C TRP A 287 31.22 -16.15 0.32
N PRO A 288 30.23 -15.40 0.82
CA PRO A 288 30.34 -13.96 1.00
C PRO A 288 31.62 -13.54 1.74
N LEU A 289 32.18 -12.37 1.40
CA LEU A 289 33.24 -11.79 2.23
C LEU A 289 32.57 -11.15 3.45
N VAL A 290 32.96 -11.56 4.65
CA VAL A 290 32.42 -11.01 5.90
C VAL A 290 33.47 -10.11 6.55
N TYR A 291 33.09 -8.89 6.88
CA TYR A 291 33.92 -7.97 7.64
C TYR A 291 33.49 -7.98 9.11
N ILE A 292 34.40 -8.37 10.00
CA ILE A 292 34.18 -8.39 11.45
C ILE A 292 34.90 -7.18 12.03
N ALA A 293 34.14 -6.19 12.45
CA ALA A 293 34.65 -5.05 13.20
C ALA A 293 34.50 -5.31 14.70
N ILE A 294 35.62 -5.32 15.41
CA ILE A 294 35.72 -5.56 16.85
C ILE A 294 36.07 -4.24 17.52
N PHE A 295 35.27 -3.84 18.50
CA PHE A 295 35.43 -2.59 19.25
C PHE A 295 35.66 -2.91 20.73
N ILE A 296 36.83 -2.51 21.24
CA ILE A 296 37.21 -2.61 22.65
C ILE A 296 37.32 -1.18 23.18
N GLU A 297 36.19 -0.65 23.63
CA GLU A 297 36.08 0.77 24.06
C GLU A 297 36.44 0.99 25.53
N TYR A 298 36.43 -0.09 26.32
CA TYR A 298 36.69 -0.05 27.76
C TYR A 298 37.43 -1.31 28.20
N PRO A 299 38.14 -1.28 29.35
CA PRO A 299 38.75 -2.47 29.94
C PRO A 299 37.73 -3.60 30.11
N THR A 300 37.79 -4.57 29.19
CA THR A 300 36.85 -5.69 29.12
C THR A 300 37.57 -6.96 29.58
N PRO A 301 37.08 -7.68 30.60
CA PRO A 301 37.69 -8.93 31.02
C PRO A 301 37.47 -10.02 29.97
N PHE A 302 38.30 -11.07 30.01
CA PHE A 302 38.20 -12.25 29.13
C PHE A 302 38.36 -11.96 27.62
N LEU A 303 39.13 -10.93 27.26
CA LEU A 303 39.40 -10.59 25.85
C LEU A 303 40.11 -11.71 25.09
N ARG A 304 40.96 -12.49 25.76
CA ARG A 304 41.63 -13.63 25.15
C ARG A 304 40.60 -14.66 24.68
N GLU A 305 39.69 -15.05 25.57
CA GLU A 305 38.62 -15.99 25.32
C GLU A 305 37.65 -15.47 24.25
N TYR A 306 37.40 -14.16 24.23
CA TYR A 306 36.64 -13.51 23.16
C TYR A 306 37.31 -13.69 21.79
N PHE A 307 38.61 -13.41 21.67
CA PHE A 307 39.33 -13.60 20.41
C PHE A 307 39.45 -15.07 20.01
N GLU A 308 39.62 -15.98 20.97
CA GLU A 308 39.58 -17.43 20.72
C GLU A 308 38.23 -17.85 20.10
N LYS A 309 37.11 -17.26 20.55
CA LYS A 309 35.79 -17.50 19.93
C LYS A 309 35.72 -16.99 18.49
N ILE A 310 36.28 -15.81 18.19
CA ILE A 310 36.34 -15.28 16.82
C ILE A 310 37.19 -16.20 15.91
N LEU A 311 38.33 -16.67 16.40
CA LEU A 311 39.19 -17.63 15.71
C LEU A 311 38.47 -18.97 15.46
N ASN A 312 37.53 -19.35 16.31
CA ASN A 312 36.75 -20.59 16.18
C ASN A 312 35.44 -20.46 15.38
N LEU A 313 35.12 -19.27 14.84
CA LEU A 313 33.96 -19.13 13.95
C LEU A 313 34.06 -20.09 12.76
N ASN A 314 33.01 -20.89 12.52
CA ASN A 314 32.91 -21.82 11.40
C ASN A 314 32.62 -21.08 10.09
N TYR A 315 33.62 -20.34 9.62
CA TYR A 315 33.61 -19.59 8.38
C TYR A 315 35.02 -19.60 7.77
N PRO A 316 35.17 -19.68 6.43
CA PRO A 316 36.49 -19.70 5.80
C PRO A 316 37.30 -18.47 6.18
N LYS A 317 38.47 -18.66 6.81
CA LYS A 317 39.28 -17.54 7.32
C LYS A 317 39.74 -16.58 6.22
N GLN A 318 39.95 -17.09 5.02
CA GLN A 318 40.28 -16.29 3.82
C GLN A 318 39.11 -15.40 3.35
N ARG A 319 37.89 -15.65 3.86
CA ARG A 319 36.67 -14.87 3.61
C ARG A 319 36.23 -14.06 4.83
N LEU A 320 37.10 -13.95 5.84
CA LEU A 320 36.94 -13.05 6.96
C LEU A 320 37.97 -11.93 6.87
N ALA A 321 37.49 -10.69 6.83
CA ALA A 321 38.32 -9.52 7.05
C ALA A 321 38.05 -8.99 8.45
N ILE A 322 39.11 -8.69 9.21
CA ILE A 322 39.00 -8.28 10.61
C ILE A 322 39.53 -6.85 10.75
N PHE A 323 38.75 -6.02 11.43
CA PHE A 323 39.17 -4.72 11.95
C PHE A 323 39.06 -4.73 13.46
N ILE A 324 40.08 -4.22 14.14
CA ILE A 324 40.09 -4.12 15.60
C ILE A 324 40.37 -2.65 15.94
N HIS A 325 39.42 -2.06 16.67
CA HIS A 325 39.58 -0.78 17.33
C HIS A 325 39.69 -1.01 18.83
N ASN A 326 40.72 -0.43 19.44
CA ASN A 326 41.02 -0.56 20.86
C ASN A 326 41.45 0.82 21.40
N GLN A 327 40.68 1.38 22.35
CA GLN A 327 40.98 2.67 22.98
C GLN A 327 41.90 2.55 24.19
#